data_AF-A0A9P0LV46-F1
#
_entry.id   AF-A0A9P0LV46-F1
#
_cell.length_a   1.000
_cell.length_b   1.000
_cell.length_c   1.000
_cell.angle_alpha   90.00
_cell.angle_beta   90.00
_cell.angle_gamma   90.00
#
_symmetry.space_group_name_H-M   'P 1'
#
loop_
_entity.id
_entity.type
_entity.pdbx_description
1 polymer ?
#
loop_
_entity_poly.entity_id
_entity_poly.type
_entity_poly.pdbx_seq_one_letter_code
_entity_poly.pdbx_strand_id
1 'polypeptide(L)'
;MAVADANYNFIYTNVGCQGRISDGGVFRETSFYKKLAQGTPKLPDPEPLPGSGKLSPYVILMDDVFPLQEHIMKPFSGHHDNGPSQRLYNYRHSRARRVVENSFGLLASVFRVFRKPLMINLENAEIVTKPCIYLHNFLRRSKTSRSLHCPQGTLDNKTQDGKIIPGSWRAVVQGDTGL
;
A
#
# COMPACT_ATOMS: atom_id res chain seq x y z
N MET A 1 6.08 0.14 7.78
CA MET A 1 4.84 -0.56 7.34
C MET A 1 3.75 0.47 7.06
N ALA A 2 2.97 0.30 5.99
CA ALA A 2 1.83 1.16 5.72
C ALA A 2 0.68 0.40 5.05
N VAL A 3 -0.54 0.89 5.25
CA VAL A 3 -1.75 0.44 4.56
C VAL A 3 -2.31 1.65 3.81
N ALA A 4 -2.66 1.47 2.54
CA ALA A 4 -3.25 2.50 1.71
C ALA A 4 -4.65 2.11 1.23
N ASP A 5 -5.53 3.10 1.07
CA ASP A 5 -6.85 2.94 0.45
C ASP A 5 -6.78 3.07 -1.07
N ALA A 6 -7.88 2.74 -1.76
CA ALA A 6 -8.00 2.86 -3.22
C ALA A 6 -7.81 4.29 -3.77
N ASN A 7 -7.85 5.31 -2.90
CA ASN A 7 -7.64 6.71 -3.25
C ASN A 7 -6.19 7.17 -3.02
N TYR A 8 -5.27 6.24 -2.78
CA TYR A 8 -3.85 6.47 -2.55
C TYR A 8 -3.57 7.26 -1.25
N ASN A 9 -4.47 7.20 -0.28
CA ASN A 9 -4.23 7.74 1.07
C ASN A 9 -3.68 6.65 1.97
N PHE A 10 -2.74 7.01 2.83
CA PHE A 10 -2.28 6.13 3.90
C PHE A 10 -3.31 6.09 5.02
N ILE A 11 -3.92 4.94 5.27
CA ILE A 11 -4.91 4.75 6.35
C ILE A 11 -4.28 4.23 7.65
N TYR A 12 -3.08 3.65 7.54
CA TYR A 12 -2.25 3.26 8.67
C TYR A 12 -0.78 3.38 8.29
N THR A 13 0.05 3.87 9.21
CA THR A 13 1.51 3.83 9.07
C THR A 13 2.16 3.47 10.40
N ASN A 14 3.20 2.64 10.31
CA ASN A 14 4.12 2.38 11.41
C ASN A 14 5.53 2.69 10.90
N VAL A 15 6.13 3.73 11.47
CA VAL A 15 7.46 4.24 11.15
C VAL A 15 8.36 3.91 12.34
N GLY A 16 9.63 3.59 12.08
CA GLY A 16 10.61 3.43 13.16
C GLY A 16 10.91 1.98 13.58
N CYS A 17 10.57 0.96 12.78
CA CYS A 17 10.93 -0.42 13.14
C CYS A 17 12.40 -0.74 12.86
N GLN A 18 13.03 -1.50 13.76
CA GLN A 18 14.40 -1.99 13.62
C GLN A 18 14.54 -2.89 12.38
N GLY A 19 15.48 -2.59 11.48
CA GLY A 19 15.63 -3.28 10.18
C GLY A 19 16.04 -4.75 10.22
N ARG A 20 16.31 -5.33 11.41
CA ARG A 20 16.64 -6.76 11.57
C ARG A 20 15.41 -7.66 11.75
N ILE A 21 14.23 -7.08 11.93
CA ILE A 21 12.99 -7.82 12.14
C ILE A 21 12.37 -8.13 10.76
N SER A 22 11.92 -9.37 10.56
CA SER A 22 11.22 -9.74 9.32
C SER A 22 9.94 -8.92 9.13
N ASP A 23 9.49 -8.72 7.90
CA ASP A 23 8.25 -7.96 7.61
C ASP A 23 7.04 -8.54 8.35
N GLY A 24 6.97 -9.88 8.45
CA GLY A 24 5.96 -10.58 9.25
C GLY A 24 6.06 -10.27 10.75
N GLY A 25 7.27 -10.21 11.30
CA GLY A 25 7.51 -9.83 12.69
C GLY A 25 7.13 -8.37 12.96
N VAL A 26 7.56 -7.46 12.09
CA VAL A 26 7.21 -6.03 12.15
C VAL A 26 5.70 -5.87 12.13
N PHE A 27 5.00 -6.56 11.22
CA PHE A 27 3.56 -6.49 11.11
C PHE A 27 2.84 -6.98 12.38
N ARG A 28 3.25 -8.12 12.94
CA ARG A 28 2.64 -8.67 14.17
C ARG A 28 2.77 -7.73 15.37
N GLU A 29 3.85 -6.96 15.42
CA GLU A 29 4.05 -5.99 16.50
C GLU A 29 3.29 -4.68 16.32
N THR A 30 2.74 -4.43 15.12
CA THR A 30 1.95 -3.22 14.87
C THR A 30 0.70 -3.17 15.75
N SER A 31 0.37 -1.96 16.21
CA SER A 31 -0.92 -1.67 16.85
C SER A 31 -2.11 -2.03 15.95
N PHE A 32 -1.92 -1.98 14.63
CA PHE A 32 -2.91 -2.37 13.64
C PHE A 32 -3.21 -3.87 13.68
N TYR A 33 -2.18 -4.73 13.58
CA TYR A 33 -2.38 -6.18 13.63
C TYR A 33 -2.96 -6.62 14.98
N LYS A 34 -2.45 -6.06 16.09
CA LYS A 34 -2.97 -6.36 17.43
C LYS A 34 -4.46 -6.04 17.54
N LYS A 35 -4.90 -4.91 17.00
CA LYS A 35 -6.33 -4.58 16.92
C LYS A 35 -7.08 -5.58 16.03
N LEU A 36 -6.59 -5.82 14.82
CA LEU A 36 -7.20 -6.74 13.84
C LEU A 36 -7.42 -8.14 14.42
N ALA A 37 -6.42 -8.68 15.12
CA ALA A 37 -6.50 -9.99 15.77
C ALA A 37 -7.51 -10.04 16.93
N GLN A 38 -7.80 -8.90 17.56
CA GLN A 38 -8.80 -8.77 18.62
C GLN A 38 -10.22 -8.50 18.09
N GLY A 39 -10.42 -8.41 16.77
CA GLY A 39 -11.71 -8.03 16.18
C GLY A 39 -12.15 -6.60 16.51
N THR A 40 -11.22 -5.76 16.97
CA THR A 40 -11.51 -4.38 17.41
C THR A 40 -11.46 -3.28 16.33
N PRO A 41 -10.82 -3.43 15.16
CA PRO A 41 -10.97 -2.42 14.13
C PRO A 41 -12.42 -2.51 13.65
N LYS A 42 -13.10 -1.36 13.61
CA LYS A 42 -14.44 -1.23 13.01
C LYS A 42 -14.32 -1.39 11.49
N LEU A 43 -14.05 -2.61 11.04
CA LEU A 43 -14.23 -2.98 9.63
C LEU A 43 -15.74 -3.00 9.35
N PRO A 44 -16.17 -2.66 8.12
CA PRO A 44 -17.56 -2.81 7.75
C PRO A 44 -17.99 -4.27 7.85
N ASP A 45 -19.28 -4.48 8.11
CA ASP A 45 -19.87 -5.82 8.11
C ASP A 45 -19.68 -6.49 6.74
N PRO A 46 -19.59 -7.83 6.68
CA PRO A 46 -19.47 -8.55 5.42
C PRO A 46 -20.62 -8.22 4.46
N GLU A 47 -20.28 -7.97 3.19
CA GLU A 47 -21.24 -7.66 2.13
C GLU A 47 -21.12 -8.67 0.97
N PRO A 48 -22.20 -8.91 0.20
CA PRO A 48 -22.12 -9.76 -0.98
C PRO A 48 -21.24 -9.11 -2.06
N LEU A 49 -20.39 -9.91 -2.70
CA LEU A 49 -19.65 -9.44 -3.88
C LEU A 49 -20.61 -9.21 -5.06
N PRO A 50 -20.31 -8.29 -5.99
CA PRO A 50 -21.12 -8.09 -7.20
C PRO A 50 -21.35 -9.41 -7.95
N GLY A 51 -22.62 -9.80 -8.13
CA GLY A 51 -23.00 -11.05 -8.80
C GLY A 51 -22.96 -12.31 -7.92
N SER A 52 -22.79 -12.18 -6.60
CA SER A 52 -22.79 -13.30 -5.64
C SER A 52 -23.71 -13.01 -4.46
N GLY A 53 -24.43 -14.03 -3.96
CA GLY A 53 -25.19 -13.94 -2.71
C GLY A 53 -24.35 -14.23 -1.46
N LYS A 54 -23.07 -14.62 -1.63
CA LYS A 54 -22.18 -14.99 -0.52
C LYS A 54 -21.61 -13.74 0.15
N LEU A 55 -21.93 -13.55 1.42
CA LEU A 55 -21.30 -12.54 2.27
C LEU A 55 -19.79 -12.74 2.30
N SER A 56 -19.04 -11.68 2.01
CA SER A 56 -17.58 -11.69 2.00
C SER A 56 -17.04 -10.56 2.89
N PRO A 57 -16.06 -10.85 3.76
CA PRO A 57 -15.49 -9.82 4.61
C PRO A 57 -14.64 -8.84 3.80
N TYR A 58 -14.47 -7.63 4.34
CA TYR A 58 -13.44 -6.71 3.87
C TYR A 58 -12.06 -7.22 4.27
N VAL A 59 -11.11 -7.13 3.35
CA VAL A 59 -9.78 -7.73 3.49
C VAL A 59 -8.67 -6.73 3.15
N ILE A 60 -7.52 -6.92 3.78
CA ILE A 60 -6.26 -6.24 3.45
C ILE A 60 -5.42 -7.16 2.58
N LEU A 61 -4.87 -6.64 1.49
CA LEU A 61 -4.02 -7.40 0.57
C LEU A 61 -2.55 -7.32 1.00
N MET A 62 -1.95 -8.48 1.25
CA MET A 62 -0.58 -8.61 1.75
C MET A 62 0.27 -9.51 0.86
N ASP A 63 1.60 -9.38 0.98
CA ASP A 63 2.53 -10.24 0.25
C ASP A 63 2.49 -11.70 0.72
N ASP A 64 3.12 -12.57 -0.06
CA ASP A 64 3.15 -14.02 0.20
C ASP A 64 3.77 -14.39 1.56
N VAL A 65 4.61 -13.51 2.13
CA VAL A 65 5.27 -13.74 3.42
C VAL A 65 4.31 -13.67 4.61
N PHE A 66 3.10 -13.13 4.42
CA PHE A 66 2.09 -13.03 5.48
C PHE A 66 1.13 -14.23 5.45
N PRO A 67 0.66 -14.72 6.62
CA PRO A 67 -0.32 -15.80 6.66
C PRO A 67 -1.71 -15.31 6.20
N LEU A 68 -2.45 -16.20 5.53
CA LEU A 68 -3.86 -15.98 5.21
C LEU A 68 -4.69 -15.94 6.51
N GLN A 69 -5.56 -14.95 6.66
CA GLN A 69 -6.48 -14.80 7.79
C GLN A 69 -7.82 -14.24 7.29
N GLU A 70 -8.84 -14.19 8.14
CA GLU A 70 -10.19 -13.70 7.79
C GLU A 70 -10.18 -12.34 7.07
N HIS A 71 -9.38 -11.40 7.59
CA HIS A 71 -9.24 -10.05 7.03
C HIS A 71 -7.92 -9.83 6.29
N ILE A 72 -7.14 -10.88 6.02
CA ILE A 72 -5.85 -10.80 5.31
C ILE A 72 -5.85 -11.77 4.15
N MET A 73 -5.76 -11.22 2.95
CA MET A 73 -5.61 -11.98 1.71
C MET A 73 -4.18 -11.89 1.20
N LYS A 74 -3.64 -13.02 0.74
CA LYS A 74 -2.30 -13.14 0.16
C LYS A 74 -2.37 -13.71 -1.27
N PRO A 75 -1.33 -13.57 -2.11
CA PRO A 75 -1.26 -14.30 -3.37
C PRO A 75 -1.17 -15.82 -3.13
N PHE A 76 -1.55 -16.63 -4.12
CA PHE A 76 -1.22 -18.05 -4.16
C PHE A 76 0.29 -18.21 -4.35
N SER A 77 0.94 -18.98 -3.47
CA SER A 77 2.36 -19.30 -3.53
C SER A 77 2.67 -20.28 -4.68
N GLY A 78 3.93 -20.32 -5.12
CA GLY A 78 4.39 -21.21 -6.19
C GLY A 78 4.23 -20.62 -7.60
N HIS A 79 5.31 -20.67 -8.40
CA HIS A 79 5.36 -19.96 -9.69
C HIS A 79 4.80 -20.75 -10.89
N HIS A 80 4.56 -22.07 -10.78
CA HIS A 80 4.42 -22.91 -11.98
C HIS A 80 3.14 -23.77 -12.08
N ASP A 81 2.49 -24.14 -10.98
CA ASP A 81 1.31 -25.03 -11.00
C ASP A 81 -0.03 -24.31 -10.80
N ASN A 82 -0.02 -22.98 -10.79
CA ASN A 82 -1.24 -22.23 -10.60
C ASN A 82 -2.13 -22.37 -11.84
N GLY A 83 -3.30 -22.98 -11.67
CA GLY A 83 -4.33 -23.08 -12.71
C GLY A 83 -4.77 -21.70 -13.21
N PRO A 84 -5.50 -21.61 -14.33
CA PRO A 84 -5.89 -20.32 -14.93
C PRO A 84 -6.50 -19.32 -13.94
N SER A 85 -7.33 -19.80 -13.01
CA SER A 85 -7.99 -18.97 -11.99
C SER A 85 -7.02 -18.41 -10.94
N GLN A 86 -6.03 -19.17 -10.50
CA GLN A 86 -5.03 -18.71 -9.51
C GLN A 86 -4.08 -17.68 -10.14
N ARG A 87 -3.69 -17.88 -11.41
CA ARG A 87 -2.91 -16.87 -12.16
C ARG A 87 -3.69 -15.58 -12.32
N LEU A 88 -4.97 -15.67 -12.68
CA LEU A 88 -5.85 -14.51 -12.78
C LEU A 88 -6.00 -13.79 -11.44
N TYR A 89 -6.20 -14.53 -10.35
CA TYR A 89 -6.25 -13.96 -9.01
C TYR A 89 -4.95 -13.25 -8.65
N ASN A 90 -3.78 -13.90 -8.79
CA ASN A 90 -2.48 -13.30 -8.48
C ASN A 90 -2.24 -12.03 -9.30
N TYR A 91 -2.61 -12.03 -10.58
CA TYR A 91 -2.55 -10.84 -11.41
C TYR A 91 -3.43 -9.68 -10.86
N ARG A 92 -4.67 -9.97 -10.45
CA ARG A 92 -5.58 -8.96 -9.86
C ARG A 92 -5.09 -8.50 -8.48
N HIS A 93 -4.54 -9.42 -7.68
CA HIS A 93 -3.96 -9.16 -6.37
C HIS A 93 -2.77 -8.20 -6.49
N SER A 94 -1.79 -8.51 -7.35
CA SER A 94 -0.66 -7.63 -7.63
C SER A 94 -1.14 -6.28 -8.17
N ARG A 95 -2.14 -6.26 -9.06
CA ARG A 95 -2.72 -5.01 -9.57
C ARG A 95 -3.26 -4.13 -8.44
N ALA A 96 -4.00 -4.69 -7.50
CA ALA A 96 -4.56 -3.93 -6.38
C ALA A 96 -3.46 -3.42 -5.44
N ARG A 97 -2.43 -4.22 -5.17
CA ARG A 97 -1.28 -3.80 -4.34
C ARG A 97 -0.48 -2.64 -4.93
N ARG A 98 -0.48 -2.43 -6.25
CA ARG A 98 0.16 -1.26 -6.87
C ARG A 98 -0.33 0.08 -6.33
N VAL A 99 -1.50 0.13 -5.69
CA VAL A 99 -1.99 1.36 -5.04
C VAL A 99 -1.04 1.81 -3.93
N VAL A 100 -0.54 0.91 -3.09
CA VAL A 100 0.39 1.30 -2.01
C VAL A 100 1.74 1.73 -2.57
N GLU A 101 2.24 1.04 -3.61
CA GLU A 101 3.47 1.40 -4.31
C GLU A 101 3.36 2.81 -4.93
N ASN A 102 2.28 3.09 -5.66
CA ASN A 102 2.00 4.40 -6.20
C ASN A 102 1.88 5.49 -5.11
N SER A 103 1.35 5.14 -3.92
CA SER A 103 1.23 6.07 -2.81
C SER A 103 2.60 6.48 -2.27
N PHE A 104 3.51 5.51 -2.10
CA PHE A 104 4.90 5.77 -1.72
C PHE A 104 5.68 6.51 -2.80
N GLY A 105 5.54 6.10 -4.06
CA GLY A 105 6.16 6.76 -5.19
C GLY A 105 5.75 8.22 -5.32
N LEU A 106 4.46 8.51 -5.14
CA LEU A 106 3.95 9.88 -5.08
C LEU A 106 4.57 10.65 -3.89
N LEU A 107 4.56 10.05 -2.70
CA LEU A 107 5.14 10.66 -1.49
C LEU A 107 6.61 11.04 -1.70
N ALA A 108 7.45 10.14 -2.22
CA ALA A 108 8.87 10.39 -2.47
C ALA A 108 9.11 11.38 -3.61
N SER A 109 8.27 11.36 -4.64
CA SER A 109 8.36 12.32 -5.75
C SER A 109 8.09 13.76 -5.30
N VAL A 110 7.16 13.97 -4.36
CA VAL A 110 6.83 15.29 -3.81
C VAL A 110 7.79 15.68 -2.69
N PHE A 111 7.97 14.82 -1.69
CA PHE A 111 8.82 15.06 -0.54
C PHE A 111 10.21 14.48 -0.79
N ARG A 112 11.06 15.29 -1.43
CA ARG A 112 12.42 14.92 -1.86
C ARG A 112 13.30 14.35 -0.75
N VAL A 113 12.97 14.60 0.51
CA VAL A 113 13.67 14.04 1.67
C VAL A 113 13.69 12.50 1.67
N PHE A 114 12.70 11.85 1.05
CA PHE A 114 12.64 10.38 0.98
C PHE A 114 13.36 9.77 -0.22
N ARG A 115 13.94 10.58 -1.10
CA ARG A 115 14.68 10.11 -2.29
C ARG A 115 16.05 9.53 -1.96
N LYS A 116 16.54 9.80 -0.76
CA LYS A 116 17.78 9.24 -0.23
C LYS A 116 17.53 8.68 1.16
N PRO A 117 18.36 7.73 1.62
CA PRO A 117 18.35 7.28 3.00
C PRO A 117 18.41 8.46 3.96
N LEU A 118 17.54 8.45 4.96
CA LEU A 118 17.52 9.45 6.01
C LEU A 118 18.71 9.23 6.95
N MET A 119 19.75 10.07 6.82
CA MET A 119 20.97 10.02 7.66
C MET A 119 20.75 10.73 9.01
N ILE A 120 19.70 10.35 9.72
CA ILE A 120 19.28 10.90 11.01
C ILE A 120 18.88 9.76 11.95
N ASN A 121 18.80 10.04 13.25
CA ASN A 121 18.32 9.05 14.21
C ASN A 121 16.85 8.69 13.95
N LEU A 122 16.43 7.56 14.51
CA LEU A 122 15.10 6.98 14.30
C LEU A 122 13.97 7.93 14.73
N GLU A 123 14.15 8.61 15.86
CA GLU A 123 13.19 9.57 16.42
C GLU A 123 12.94 10.73 15.45
N ASN A 124 14.01 11.33 14.92
CA ASN A 124 13.91 12.40 13.94
C ASN A 124 13.34 11.88 12.61
N ALA A 125 13.68 10.65 12.21
CA ALA A 125 13.09 10.04 11.01
C ALA A 125 11.56 9.91 11.14
N GLU A 126 11.05 9.54 12.31
CA GLU A 126 9.61 9.54 12.57
C GLU A 126 8.99 10.94 12.50
N ILE A 127 9.64 11.93 13.13
CA ILE A 127 9.20 13.34 13.15
C ILE A 127 9.18 13.94 11.74
N VAL A 128 10.05 13.50 10.82
CA VAL A 128 10.00 13.91 9.41
C VAL A 128 8.94 13.12 8.64
N THR A 129 8.88 11.80 8.83
CA THR A 129 8.07 10.90 8.00
C THR A 129 6.57 11.09 8.24
N LYS A 130 6.14 11.16 9.50
CA LYS A 130 4.72 11.26 9.86
C LYS A 130 4.06 12.54 9.32
N PRO A 131 4.64 13.75 9.49
CA PRO A 131 4.10 14.96 8.89
C PRO A 131 3.99 14.92 7.37
N CYS A 132 4.97 14.35 6.65
CA CYS A 132 4.86 14.21 5.20
C CYS A 132 3.69 13.31 4.80
N ILE A 133 3.46 12.19 5.51
CA ILE A 133 2.30 11.32 5.29
C ILE A 133 0.99 12.08 5.56
N TYR A 134 0.92 12.84 6.66
CA TYR A 134 -0.27 13.64 6.98
C TYR A 134 -0.55 14.70 5.92
N LEU A 135 0.48 15.42 5.47
CA LEU A 135 0.36 16.44 4.44
C LEU A 135 -0.02 15.83 3.09
N HIS A 136 0.55 14.67 2.72
CA HIS A 136 0.13 13.91 1.54
C HIS A 136 -1.35 13.59 1.59
N ASN A 137 -1.84 13.01 2.69
CA ASN A 137 -3.25 12.69 2.86
C ASN A 137 -4.14 13.95 2.82
N PHE A 138 -3.72 15.03 3.45
CA PHE A 138 -4.43 16.31 3.42
C PHE A 138 -4.59 16.83 1.98
N LEU A 139 -3.49 16.87 1.23
CA LEU A 139 -3.47 17.34 -0.16
C LEU A 139 -4.26 16.41 -1.09
N ARG A 140 -4.23 15.09 -0.86
CA ARG A 140 -5.02 14.10 -1.62
C ARG A 140 -6.51 14.18 -1.34
N ARG A 141 -6.91 14.49 -0.11
CA ARG A 141 -8.35 14.51 0.27
C ARG A 141 -9.07 15.76 -0.24
N SER A 142 -8.40 16.89 -0.33
CA SER A 142 -9.00 18.13 -0.83
C SER A 142 -9.23 18.11 -2.35
N LYS A 143 -10.41 18.56 -2.79
CA LYS A 143 -10.76 18.67 -4.22
C LYS A 143 -9.88 19.68 -4.97
N THR A 144 -9.42 20.74 -4.31
CA THR A 144 -8.64 21.82 -4.94
C THR A 144 -7.17 21.45 -5.11
N SER A 145 -6.59 20.69 -4.16
CA SER A 145 -5.19 20.30 -4.21
C SER A 145 -4.93 18.93 -4.80
N ARG A 146 -5.93 18.03 -4.87
CA ARG A 146 -5.73 16.64 -5.32
C ARG A 146 -5.09 16.55 -6.71
N SER A 147 -5.54 17.36 -7.67
CA SER A 147 -5.01 17.39 -9.03
C SER A 147 -3.65 18.07 -9.13
N LEU A 148 -3.34 19.02 -8.24
CA LEU A 148 -2.04 19.69 -8.17
C LEU A 148 -0.98 18.79 -7.51
N HIS A 149 -1.35 18.11 -6.43
CA HIS A 149 -0.49 17.18 -5.71
C HIS A 149 -0.24 15.90 -6.50
N CYS A 150 -1.23 15.46 -7.27
CA CYS A 150 -1.14 14.27 -8.11
C CYS A 150 -1.73 14.56 -9.51
N PRO A 151 -0.98 15.26 -10.37
CA PRO A 151 -1.38 15.52 -11.75
C PRO A 151 -1.70 14.24 -12.54
N GLN A 152 -2.43 14.41 -13.63
CA GLN A 152 -2.73 13.30 -14.53
C GLN A 152 -1.42 12.72 -15.09
N GLY A 153 -1.30 11.39 -15.06
CA GLY A 153 -0.10 10.68 -15.49
C GLY A 153 0.96 10.51 -14.39
N THR A 154 0.75 11.08 -13.18
CA THR A 154 1.67 10.85 -12.07
C THR A 154 1.69 9.40 -11.62
N LEU A 155 0.51 8.80 -11.42
CA LEU A 155 0.37 7.41 -10.97
C LEU A 155 0.37 6.47 -12.16
N ASP A 156 0.73 5.22 -11.90
CA ASP A 156 0.67 4.19 -12.91
C ASP A 156 -0.75 4.01 -13.46
N ASN A 157 -0.84 3.87 -14.78
CA ASN A 157 -2.10 3.64 -15.48
C ASN A 157 -2.09 2.32 -16.27
N LYS A 158 -3.20 2.00 -16.92
CA LYS A 158 -3.33 0.84 -17.80
C LYS A 158 -3.91 1.24 -19.15
N THR A 159 -3.41 0.60 -20.20
CA THR A 159 -4.08 0.56 -21.50
C THR A 159 -5.31 -0.32 -21.44
N GLN A 160 -6.17 -0.23 -22.47
CA GLN A 160 -7.33 -1.12 -22.64
C GLN A 160 -6.91 -2.60 -22.68
N ASP A 161 -5.74 -2.92 -23.25
CA ASP A 161 -5.17 -4.27 -23.35
C ASP A 161 -4.55 -4.78 -22.03
N GLY A 162 -4.66 -4.01 -20.95
CA GLY A 162 -4.12 -4.38 -19.65
C GLY A 162 -2.61 -4.21 -19.50
N LYS A 163 -1.93 -3.59 -20.48
CA LYS A 163 -0.52 -3.19 -20.37
C LYS A 163 -0.40 -2.03 -19.40
N ILE A 164 0.61 -2.12 -18.54
CA ILE A 164 0.91 -1.09 -17.56
C ILE A 164 1.60 0.08 -18.25
N ILE A 165 1.11 1.29 -18.01
CA ILE A 165 1.79 2.54 -18.33
C ILE A 165 2.42 3.04 -17.03
N PRO A 166 3.76 3.10 -16.93
CA PRO A 166 4.45 3.68 -15.78
C PRO A 166 4.01 5.12 -15.51
N GLY A 167 3.73 5.45 -14.25
CA GLY A 167 3.48 6.82 -13.83
C GLY A 167 4.75 7.66 -13.82
N SER A 168 4.61 8.98 -13.99
CA SER A 168 5.76 9.88 -14.04
C SER A 168 6.59 9.89 -12.75
N TRP A 169 6.01 9.52 -11.59
CA TRP A 169 6.76 9.40 -10.34
C TRP A 169 7.93 8.42 -10.46
N ARG A 170 7.81 7.35 -11.26
CA ARG A 170 8.86 6.34 -11.44
C ARG A 170 10.11 6.90 -12.08
N ALA A 171 9.95 7.82 -13.05
CA ALA A 171 11.07 8.53 -13.67
C ALA A 171 11.68 9.56 -12.72
N VAL A 172 10.84 10.24 -11.94
CA VAL A 172 11.27 11.27 -10.97
C VAL A 172 12.14 10.68 -9.85
N VAL A 173 11.86 9.44 -9.44
CA VAL A 173 12.64 8.73 -8.41
C VAL A 173 13.61 7.70 -8.98
N GLN A 174 13.86 7.74 -10.29
CA GLN A 174 14.76 6.78 -10.91
C GLN A 174 16.19 6.98 -10.41
N GLY A 175 16.79 5.91 -9.86
CA GLY A 175 18.14 5.95 -9.29
C GLY A 175 18.21 6.45 -7.85
N ASP A 176 17.07 6.80 -7.24
CA ASP A 176 16.97 7.07 -5.83
C ASP A 176 17.17 5.78 -5.01
N THR A 177 17.78 5.91 -3.84
CA THR A 177 18.08 4.79 -2.93
C THR A 177 17.31 4.87 -1.61
N GLY A 178 16.39 5.84 -1.52
CA GLY A 178 15.50 6.01 -0.38
C GLY A 178 14.28 5.07 -0.42
N LEU A 179 13.15 5.56 0.11
CA LEU A 179 11.89 4.79 0.17
C LEU A 179 11.39 4.36 -1.21
#